data_AF-A0A8H3QPU9-F1
#
_entry.id   AF-A0A8H3QPU9-F1
#
_cell.length_a   1.000
_cell.length_b   1.000
_cell.length_c   1.000
_cell.angle_alpha   90.00
_cell.angle_beta   90.00
_cell.angle_gamma   90.00
#
_symmetry.space_group_name_H-M   'P 1'
#
loop_
_entity.id
_entity.type
_entity.pdbx_description
1 polymer ?
#
loop_
_entity_poly.entity_id
_entity_poly.type
_entity_poly.pdbx_seq_one_letter_code
_entity_poly.pdbx_strand_id
1 'polypeptide(L)'
;MASETEPQNEIIRCLDLLSPESSDDAKFVALMLLPRLLQQDQETVKLVFGAMDFIFLERLMRTSNSSDSELPDNTLKTIAVNIISCFCAVDELLSKKQIHARIPTLSTLLSPEENDELTKDILKIFIRLSSANQAVDYLIDRDVISRIILCITATTNDEMQYLFRNIHLQFSTIYL
;
A
#
# COMPACT_ATOMS: atom_id res chain seq x y z
N MET A 1 3.72 -11.72 39.06
CA MET A 1 4.06 -10.63 38.11
C MET A 1 4.03 -11.28 36.74
N ALA A 2 2.98 -10.99 35.99
CA ALA A 2 2.58 -11.75 34.81
C ALA A 2 3.45 -11.39 33.60
N SER A 3 3.78 -12.43 32.83
CA SER A 3 4.47 -12.42 31.54
C SER A 3 3.91 -11.36 30.58
N GLU A 4 4.66 -10.28 30.34
CA GLU A 4 4.54 -9.49 29.12
C GLU A 4 4.88 -10.43 27.96
N THR A 5 3.87 -10.73 27.16
CA THR A 5 3.77 -11.92 26.31
C THR A 5 4.77 -11.83 25.15
N GLU A 6 5.55 -12.89 24.90
CA GLU A 6 6.49 -13.05 23.77
C GLU A 6 6.12 -12.33 22.45
N PRO A 7 4.86 -12.37 21.94
CA PRO A 7 4.46 -11.63 20.74
C PRO A 7 4.64 -10.11 20.80
N GLN A 8 4.48 -9.45 21.96
CA GLN A 8 4.71 -8.00 22.08
C GLN A 8 6.19 -7.65 21.93
N ASN A 9 7.08 -8.50 22.43
CA ASN A 9 8.53 -8.34 22.26
C ASN A 9 8.97 -8.58 20.80
N GLU A 10 8.29 -9.47 20.07
CA GLU A 10 8.53 -9.68 18.64
C GLU A 10 8.12 -8.46 17.81
N ILE A 11 6.98 -7.82 18.15
CA ILE A 11 6.54 -6.57 17.49
C ILE A 11 7.56 -5.47 17.71
N ILE A 12 7.98 -5.21 18.96
CA ILE A 12 8.92 -4.13 19.26
C ILE A 12 10.23 -4.31 18.48
N ARG A 13 10.78 -5.53 18.44
CA ARG A 13 11.98 -5.81 17.64
C ARG A 13 11.73 -5.60 16.14
N CYS A 14 10.56 -5.97 15.64
CA CYS A 14 10.21 -5.73 14.24
C CYS A 14 10.10 -4.23 13.92
N LEU A 15 9.52 -3.44 14.83
CA LEU A 15 9.42 -1.99 14.70
C LEU A 15 10.80 -1.32 14.66
N ASP A 16 11.73 -1.76 15.51
CA ASP A 16 13.11 -1.25 15.51
C ASP A 16 13.80 -1.50 14.16
N LEU A 17 13.60 -2.68 13.57
CA LEU A 17 14.15 -3.04 12.27
C LEU A 17 13.50 -2.27 11.10
N LEU A 18 12.27 -1.78 11.26
CA LEU A 18 11.56 -0.98 10.25
C LEU A 18 11.89 0.52 10.32
N SER A 19 12.54 0.95 11.39
CA SER A 19 12.90 2.36 11.60
C SER A 19 13.78 2.90 10.46
N PRO A 20 13.69 4.20 10.14
CA PRO A 20 14.54 4.84 9.14
C PRO A 20 16.04 4.60 9.35
N GLU A 21 16.47 4.47 10.59
CA GLU A 21 17.86 4.28 11.03
C GLU A 21 18.42 2.88 10.74
N SER A 22 17.55 1.90 10.51
CA SER A 22 17.94 0.52 10.20
C SER A 22 18.41 0.32 8.76
N SER A 23 19.28 -0.67 8.54
CA SER A 23 19.74 -1.03 7.19
C SER A 23 18.62 -1.65 6.34
N ASP A 24 18.74 -1.58 5.02
CA ASP A 24 17.75 -2.17 4.10
C ASP A 24 17.61 -3.70 4.35
N ASP A 25 18.72 -4.41 4.64
CA ASP A 25 18.68 -5.84 4.98
C ASP A 25 17.86 -6.12 6.26
N ALA A 26 18.03 -5.28 7.30
CA ALA A 26 17.26 -5.37 8.53
C ALA A 26 15.76 -5.12 8.27
N LYS A 27 15.45 -4.11 7.46
CA LYS A 27 14.08 -3.80 7.03
C LYS A 27 13.48 -4.97 6.26
N PHE A 28 14.24 -5.61 5.36
CA PHE A 28 13.80 -6.80 4.62
C PHE A 28 13.42 -7.98 5.52
N VAL A 29 14.23 -8.25 6.54
CA VAL A 29 13.90 -9.29 7.54
C VAL A 29 12.57 -8.95 8.23
N ALA A 30 12.36 -7.68 8.59
CA ALA A 30 11.10 -7.24 9.19
C ALA A 30 9.91 -7.37 8.24
N LEU A 31 10.07 -7.09 6.94
CA LEU A 31 9.03 -7.28 5.92
C LEU A 31 8.52 -8.72 5.83
N MET A 32 9.38 -9.71 6.07
CA MET A 32 8.98 -11.13 6.07
C MET A 32 8.13 -11.50 7.30
N LEU A 33 8.24 -10.74 8.38
CA LEU A 33 7.50 -10.95 9.63
C LEU A 33 6.20 -10.13 9.68
N LEU A 34 6.17 -8.99 8.98
CA LEU A 34 5.05 -8.05 8.89
C LEU A 34 3.69 -8.70 8.59
N PRO A 35 3.55 -9.61 7.61
CA PRO A 35 2.25 -10.24 7.32
C PRO A 35 1.65 -10.98 8.52
N ARG A 36 2.49 -11.61 9.37
CA ARG A 36 2.04 -12.29 10.59
C ARG A 36 1.63 -11.28 11.66
N LEU A 37 2.32 -10.14 11.76
CA LEU A 37 2.04 -9.10 12.76
C LEU A 37 0.80 -8.27 12.41
N LEU A 38 0.60 -7.97 11.13
CA LEU A 38 -0.55 -7.20 10.63
C LEU A 38 -1.89 -7.97 10.72
N GLN A 39 -1.86 -9.27 11.03
CA GLN A 39 -3.05 -10.09 11.27
C GLN A 39 -3.58 -10.00 12.72
N GLN A 40 -2.90 -9.30 13.62
CA GLN A 40 -3.26 -9.29 15.04
C GLN A 40 -4.40 -8.33 15.38
N ASP A 41 -4.20 -7.02 15.22
CA ASP A 41 -5.22 -6.00 15.50
C ASP A 41 -4.87 -4.65 14.84
N GLN A 42 -5.84 -3.72 14.84
CA GLN A 42 -5.67 -2.38 14.26
C GLN A 42 -4.64 -1.53 14.99
N GLU A 43 -4.41 -1.74 16.29
CA GLU A 43 -3.43 -0.97 17.07
C GLU A 43 -2.00 -1.35 16.67
N THR A 44 -1.75 -2.63 16.40
CA THR A 44 -0.49 -3.13 15.85
C THR A 44 -0.21 -2.52 14.48
N VAL A 45 -1.22 -2.42 13.62
CA VAL A 45 -1.10 -1.75 12.31
C VAL A 45 -0.71 -0.27 12.49
N LYS A 46 -1.30 0.44 13.46
CA LYS A 46 -0.95 1.84 13.77
C LYS A 46 0.48 1.98 14.31
N LEU A 47 0.94 1.06 15.16
CA LEU A 47 2.32 1.04 15.66
C LEU A 47 3.33 0.83 14.52
N VAL A 48 3.07 -0.15 13.66
CA VAL A 48 3.88 -0.41 12.47
C VAL A 48 3.91 0.80 11.55
N PHE A 49 2.77 1.44 11.32
CA PHE A 49 2.70 2.68 10.54
C PHE A 49 3.58 3.79 11.12
N GLY A 50 3.62 3.92 12.44
CA GLY A 50 4.44 4.92 13.14
C GLY A 50 5.95 4.68 13.02
N ALA A 51 6.38 3.42 12.99
CA ALA A 51 7.78 3.03 12.86
C ALA A 51 8.27 2.92 11.40
N MET A 52 7.34 2.88 10.44
CA MET A 52 7.66 2.60 9.04
C MET A 52 8.53 3.68 8.39
N ASP A 53 9.64 3.25 7.78
CA ASP A 53 10.38 4.06 6.82
C ASP A 53 9.63 4.12 5.46
N PHE A 54 8.84 5.18 5.27
CA PHE A 54 8.11 5.41 4.02
C PHE A 54 9.02 5.73 2.83
N ILE A 55 10.27 6.15 3.04
CA ILE A 55 11.23 6.36 1.96
C ILE A 55 11.71 5.01 1.45
N PHE A 56 12.01 4.07 2.36
CA PHE A 56 12.31 2.69 2.01
C PHE A 56 11.12 2.03 1.28
N LEU A 57 9.90 2.18 1.80
CA LEU A 57 8.68 1.65 1.16
C LEU A 57 8.48 2.22 -0.26
N GLU A 58 8.78 3.50 -0.44
CA GLU A 58 8.73 4.14 -1.76
C GLU A 58 9.79 3.59 -2.71
N ARG A 59 11.00 3.33 -2.22
CA ARG A 59 12.08 2.71 -3.00
C ARG A 59 11.67 1.32 -3.45
N LEU A 60 11.04 0.51 -2.58
CA LEU A 60 10.55 -0.83 -2.93
C LEU A 60 9.54 -0.83 -4.09
N MET A 61 8.60 0.12 -4.08
CA MET A 61 7.62 0.25 -5.18
C MET A 61 8.27 0.67 -6.49
N ARG A 62 9.34 1.46 -6.43
CA ARG A 62 10.06 1.97 -7.60
C ARG A 62 11.18 1.05 -8.08
N THR A 63 11.47 -0.04 -7.36
CA THR A 63 12.51 -0.98 -7.76
C THR A 63 12.23 -1.49 -9.18
N SER A 64 13.22 -1.29 -10.05
CA SER A 64 13.22 -1.76 -11.42
C SER A 64 14.65 -2.18 -11.77
N ASN A 65 14.80 -3.43 -12.19
CA ASN A 65 16.03 -4.03 -12.68
C ASN A 65 17.25 -3.85 -11.76
N SER A 66 17.10 -4.03 -10.44
CA SER A 66 18.26 -4.18 -9.58
C SER A 66 18.81 -5.61 -9.72
N SER A 67 19.88 -5.77 -10.50
CA SER A 67 20.62 -7.04 -10.66
C SER A 67 21.18 -7.61 -9.34
N ASP A 68 21.11 -6.83 -8.25
CA ASP A 68 21.64 -7.16 -6.92
C ASP A 68 20.57 -7.62 -5.91
N SER A 69 19.28 -7.65 -6.25
CA SER A 69 18.25 -8.14 -5.32
C SER A 69 17.99 -9.64 -5.48
N GLU A 70 18.06 -10.39 -4.38
CA GLU A 70 17.74 -11.84 -4.36
C GLU A 70 16.26 -12.13 -4.69
N LEU A 71 15.38 -11.13 -4.59
CA LEU A 71 13.95 -11.24 -4.87
C LEU A 71 13.59 -10.60 -6.23
N PRO A 72 12.62 -11.16 -6.98
CA PRO A 72 12.11 -10.53 -8.19
C PRO A 72 11.46 -9.17 -7.90
N ASP A 73 11.66 -8.19 -8.78
CA ASP A 73 11.09 -6.84 -8.69
C ASP A 73 9.59 -6.85 -8.38
N ASN A 74 8.86 -7.76 -9.03
CA ASN A 74 7.42 -7.87 -8.86
C ASN A 74 7.04 -8.27 -7.44
N THR A 75 7.82 -9.15 -6.80
CA THR A 75 7.62 -9.55 -5.42
C THR A 75 7.82 -8.37 -4.47
N LEU A 76 8.86 -7.56 -4.70
CA LEU A 76 9.13 -6.36 -3.89
C LEU A 76 7.99 -5.34 -3.97
N LYS A 77 7.48 -5.09 -5.18
CA LYS A 77 6.32 -4.21 -5.42
C LYS A 77 5.08 -4.74 -4.72
N THR A 78 4.79 -6.05 -4.83
CA THR A 78 3.65 -6.68 -4.17
C THR A 78 3.73 -6.58 -2.65
N ILE A 79 4.92 -6.81 -2.06
CA ILE A 79 5.11 -6.64 -0.62
C ILE A 79 4.79 -5.20 -0.20
N ALA A 80 5.32 -4.21 -0.92
CA ALA A 80 5.09 -2.81 -0.60
C ALA A 80 3.60 -2.41 -0.71
N VAL A 81 2.91 -2.83 -1.77
CA VAL A 81 1.48 -2.58 -1.96
C VAL A 81 0.65 -3.26 -0.88
N ASN A 82 0.98 -4.50 -0.49
CA ASN A 82 0.27 -5.22 0.57
C ASN A 82 0.37 -4.50 1.91
N ILE A 83 1.55 -3.96 2.26
CA ILE A 83 1.75 -3.18 3.48
C ILE A 83 0.88 -1.92 3.47
N ILE A 84 0.85 -1.20 2.33
CA ILE A 84 -0.01 -0.01 2.18
C ILE A 84 -1.49 -0.40 2.28
N SER A 85 -1.88 -1.53 1.67
CA SER A 85 -3.24 -2.06 1.76
C SER A 85 -3.66 -2.32 3.21
N CYS A 86 -2.77 -2.91 4.02
CA CYS A 86 -3.00 -3.09 5.44
C CYS A 86 -3.17 -1.76 6.20
N PHE A 87 -2.38 -0.74 5.87
CA PHE A 87 -2.57 0.60 6.46
C PHE A 87 -3.90 1.23 6.06
N CYS A 88 -4.29 1.09 4.78
CA CYS A 88 -5.56 1.59 4.26
C CYS A 88 -6.78 0.81 4.77
N ALA A 89 -6.60 -0.34 5.45
CA ALA A 89 -7.68 -1.04 6.14
C ALA A 89 -8.06 -0.37 7.48
N VAL A 90 -7.26 0.58 7.97
CA VAL A 90 -7.53 1.35 9.19
C VAL A 90 -7.95 2.77 8.81
N ASP A 91 -9.23 3.09 8.99
CA ASP A 91 -9.82 4.36 8.53
C ASP A 91 -9.10 5.61 9.07
N GLU A 92 -8.58 5.57 10.30
CA GLU A 92 -7.82 6.66 10.90
C GLU A 92 -6.52 7.00 10.14
N LEU A 93 -5.94 6.01 9.46
CA LEU A 93 -4.69 6.17 8.70
C LEU A 93 -4.95 6.72 7.29
N LEU A 94 -6.17 6.63 6.78
CA LEU A 94 -6.52 7.08 5.42
C LEU A 94 -6.28 8.58 5.22
N SER A 95 -6.37 9.40 6.29
CA SER A 95 -6.14 10.85 6.26
C SER A 95 -4.66 11.26 6.30
N LYS A 96 -3.75 10.30 6.50
CA LYS A 96 -2.34 10.59 6.75
C LYS A 96 -1.63 10.95 5.46
N LYS A 97 -0.83 12.02 5.50
CA LYS A 97 -0.02 12.50 4.37
C LYS A 97 0.89 11.41 3.79
N GLN A 98 1.39 10.51 4.64
CA GLN A 98 2.22 9.39 4.23
C GLN A 98 1.49 8.46 3.25
N ILE A 99 0.19 8.21 3.44
CA ILE A 99 -0.64 7.44 2.50
C ILE A 99 -0.85 8.22 1.21
N HIS A 100 -1.28 9.48 1.33
CA HIS A 100 -1.58 10.31 0.15
C HIS A 100 -0.37 10.49 -0.76
N ALA A 101 0.81 10.67 -0.17
CA ALA A 101 2.05 10.85 -0.92
C ALA A 101 2.37 9.65 -1.82
N ARG A 102 1.86 8.44 -1.50
CA ARG A 102 2.08 7.20 -2.26
C ARG A 102 1.11 7.00 -3.43
N ILE A 103 0.01 7.74 -3.48
CA ILE A 103 -1.00 7.61 -4.54
C ILE A 103 -0.40 7.75 -5.95
N PRO A 104 0.46 8.74 -6.25
CA PRO A 104 1.08 8.86 -7.58
C PRO A 104 1.90 7.61 -7.94
N THR A 105 2.69 7.10 -7.01
CA THR A 105 3.53 5.92 -7.25
C THR A 105 2.68 4.67 -7.43
N LEU A 106 1.66 4.46 -6.59
CA LEU A 106 0.69 3.37 -6.76
C LEU A 106 0.02 3.41 -8.13
N SER A 107 -0.36 4.59 -8.62
CA SER A 107 -0.96 4.73 -9.95
C SER A 107 -0.02 4.28 -11.07
N THR A 108 1.29 4.43 -10.88
CA THR A 108 2.30 4.02 -11.86
C THR A 108 2.48 2.51 -11.95
N LEU A 109 2.03 1.77 -10.94
CA LEU A 109 2.10 0.32 -10.87
C LEU A 109 0.87 -0.37 -11.48
N LEU A 110 -0.15 0.38 -11.88
CA LEU A 110 -1.32 -0.17 -12.59
C LEU A 110 -0.87 -0.75 -13.94
N SER A 111 -0.91 -2.08 -14.05
CA SER A 111 -0.55 -2.80 -15.27
C SER A 111 -1.42 -4.07 -15.34
N PRO A 112 -2.64 -3.98 -15.88
CA PRO A 112 -3.60 -5.09 -15.84
C PRO A 112 -3.15 -6.28 -16.69
N GLU A 113 -2.26 -6.07 -17.67
CA GLU A 113 -1.72 -7.13 -18.53
C GLU A 113 -0.53 -7.87 -17.89
N GLU A 114 0.30 -7.14 -17.12
CA GLU A 114 1.52 -7.71 -16.54
C GLU A 114 1.31 -8.23 -15.12
N ASN A 115 0.43 -7.59 -14.34
CA ASN A 115 0.16 -7.97 -12.96
C ASN A 115 -1.28 -7.60 -12.54
N ASP A 116 -2.23 -8.44 -12.94
CA ASP A 116 -3.66 -8.31 -12.62
C ASP A 116 -3.92 -8.26 -11.11
N GLU A 117 -3.31 -9.14 -10.31
CA GLU A 117 -3.52 -9.20 -8.86
C GLU A 117 -3.02 -7.93 -8.14
N LEU A 118 -1.81 -7.47 -8.45
CA LEU A 118 -1.28 -6.22 -7.89
C LEU A 118 -2.16 -5.03 -8.29
N THR A 119 -2.60 -5.01 -9.55
CA THR A 119 -3.50 -3.98 -10.06
C THR A 119 -4.81 -3.98 -9.27
N LYS A 120 -5.40 -5.15 -8.96
CA LYS A 120 -6.63 -5.26 -8.17
C LYS A 120 -6.44 -4.65 -6.79
N ASP A 121 -5.33 -4.97 -6.14
CA ASP A 121 -5.05 -4.50 -4.79
C ASP A 121 -4.85 -2.98 -4.73
N ILE A 122 -4.20 -2.39 -5.75
CA ILE A 122 -4.09 -0.93 -5.89
C ILE A 122 -5.48 -0.30 -6.09
N LEU A 123 -6.35 -0.89 -6.91
CA LEU A 123 -7.70 -0.36 -7.10
C LEU A 123 -8.55 -0.43 -5.84
N LYS A 124 -8.43 -1.50 -5.05
CA LYS A 124 -9.09 -1.60 -3.73
C LYS A 124 -8.62 -0.49 -2.78
N ILE A 125 -7.33 -0.16 -2.79
CA ILE A 125 -6.79 0.98 -2.03
C ILE A 125 -7.43 2.29 -2.50
N PHE A 126 -7.52 2.52 -3.81
CA PHE A 126 -8.13 3.74 -4.35
C PHE A 126 -9.61 3.86 -4.03
N ILE A 127 -10.38 2.77 -4.07
CA ILE A 127 -11.79 2.74 -3.63
C ILE A 127 -11.92 3.12 -2.16
N ARG A 128 -11.06 2.60 -1.29
CA ARG A 128 -11.07 2.94 0.15
C ARG A 128 -10.80 4.42 0.36
N LEU A 129 -9.78 4.95 -0.31
CA LEU A 129 -9.41 6.36 -0.22
C LEU A 129 -10.50 7.30 -0.76
N SER A 130 -11.16 6.94 -1.86
CA SER A 130 -12.27 7.72 -2.40
C SER A 130 -13.49 7.66 -1.48
N SER A 131 -13.81 6.49 -0.94
CA SER A 131 -15.00 6.30 -0.07
C SER A 131 -14.88 7.04 1.26
N ALA A 132 -13.67 7.22 1.78
CA ALA A 132 -13.42 8.00 3.00
C ALA A 132 -13.38 9.52 2.75
N ASN A 133 -13.43 9.96 1.48
CA ASN A 133 -13.26 11.36 1.06
C ASN A 133 -11.99 12.02 1.64
N GLN A 134 -10.94 11.23 1.92
CA GLN A 134 -9.71 11.72 2.55
C GLN A 134 -8.60 12.02 1.54
N ALA A 135 -8.69 11.50 0.31
CA ALA A 135 -7.63 11.66 -0.69
C ALA A 135 -8.14 11.99 -2.10
N VAL A 136 -9.35 12.53 -2.23
CA VAL A 136 -9.97 12.84 -3.53
C VAL A 136 -9.06 13.75 -4.36
N ASP A 137 -8.53 14.82 -3.77
CA ASP A 137 -7.62 15.76 -4.45
C ASP A 137 -6.38 15.08 -5.07
N TYR A 138 -5.88 14.02 -4.44
CA TYR A 138 -4.72 13.27 -4.93
C TYR A 138 -5.10 12.25 -6.00
N LEU A 139 -6.31 11.69 -5.90
CA LEU A 139 -6.83 10.75 -6.90
C LEU A 139 -7.32 11.46 -8.16
N ILE A 140 -7.75 12.72 -8.06
CA ILE A 140 -8.15 13.54 -9.21
C ILE A 140 -6.99 14.23 -9.92
N ASP A 141 -5.75 14.03 -9.43
CA ASP A 141 -4.57 14.49 -10.13
C ASP A 141 -4.56 13.95 -11.57
N ARG A 142 -4.18 14.82 -12.52
CA ARG A 142 -4.24 14.53 -13.95
C ARG A 142 -3.53 13.23 -14.31
N ASP A 143 -2.35 12.99 -13.74
CA ASP A 143 -1.54 11.83 -14.09
C ASP A 143 -2.11 10.55 -13.48
N VAL A 144 -2.66 10.64 -12.27
CA VAL A 144 -3.33 9.53 -11.58
C VAL A 144 -4.60 9.13 -12.32
N ILE A 145 -5.47 10.09 -12.64
CA ILE A 145 -6.69 9.83 -13.44
C ILE A 145 -6.30 9.21 -14.78
N SER A 146 -5.31 9.77 -15.47
CA SER A 146 -4.92 9.27 -16.79
C SER A 146 -4.49 7.81 -16.74
N ARG A 147 -3.76 7.41 -15.68
CA ARG A 147 -3.32 6.02 -15.49
C ARG A 147 -4.47 5.08 -15.13
N ILE A 148 -5.40 5.54 -14.29
CA ILE A 148 -6.63 4.81 -13.96
C ILE A 148 -7.46 4.57 -15.23
N ILE A 149 -7.67 5.61 -16.05
CA ILE A 149 -8.42 5.52 -17.32
C ILE A 149 -7.72 4.57 -18.29
N LEU A 150 -6.40 4.70 -18.46
CA LEU A 150 -5.65 3.80 -19.32
C LEU A 150 -5.81 2.34 -18.89
N CYS A 151 -5.70 2.08 -17.58
CA CYS A 151 -5.91 0.75 -17.01
C CYS A 151 -7.32 0.22 -17.26
N ILE A 152 -8.36 1.07 -17.18
CA ILE A 152 -9.75 0.71 -17.53
C ILE A 152 -9.84 0.29 -19.00
N THR A 153 -9.25 1.08 -19.90
CA THR A 153 -9.36 0.81 -21.33
C THR A 153 -8.58 -0.42 -21.77
N ALA A 154 -7.53 -0.79 -21.02
CA ALA A 154 -6.71 -1.96 -21.31
C ALA A 154 -7.27 -3.26 -20.71
N THR A 155 -8.06 -3.20 -19.63
CA THR A 155 -8.54 -4.41 -18.96
C THR A 155 -9.83 -4.97 -19.56
N THR A 156 -9.86 -6.28 -19.80
CA THR A 156 -11.06 -7.05 -20.14
C THR A 156 -11.66 -7.75 -18.91
N ASN A 157 -11.09 -7.55 -17.72
CA ASN A 157 -11.51 -8.21 -16.48
C ASN A 157 -12.75 -7.51 -15.90
N ASP A 158 -13.87 -8.24 -15.81
CA ASP A 158 -15.15 -7.73 -15.29
C ASP A 158 -15.05 -7.21 -13.85
N GLU A 159 -14.25 -7.86 -13.00
CA GLU A 159 -14.05 -7.46 -11.61
C GLU A 159 -13.32 -6.11 -11.54
N MET A 160 -12.29 -5.92 -12.37
CA MET A 160 -11.58 -4.64 -12.48
C MET A 160 -12.51 -3.54 -12.96
N GLN A 161 -13.28 -3.80 -14.02
CA GLN A 161 -14.28 -2.87 -14.54
C GLN A 161 -15.31 -2.49 -13.46
N TYR A 162 -15.73 -3.44 -12.62
CA TYR A 162 -16.60 -3.17 -11.47
C TYR A 162 -15.92 -2.27 -10.43
N LEU A 163 -14.69 -2.57 -10.03
CA LEU A 163 -13.92 -1.75 -9.08
C LEU A 163 -13.78 -0.30 -9.58
N PHE A 164 -13.52 -0.11 -10.87
CA PHE A 164 -13.43 1.22 -11.49
C PHE A 164 -14.76 1.98 -11.51
N ARG A 165 -15.87 1.31 -11.84
CA ARG A 165 -17.20 1.95 -11.79
C ARG A 165 -17.51 2.46 -10.40
N ASN A 166 -17.12 1.73 -9.35
CA ASN A 166 -17.27 2.20 -7.98
C ASN A 166 -16.47 3.47 -7.72
N ILE A 167 -15.20 3.52 -8.13
CA ILE A 167 -14.37 4.73 -8.03
C ILE A 167 -15.06 5.92 -8.73
N HIS A 168 -15.52 5.75 -9.96
CA HIS A 168 -16.20 6.81 -10.74
C HIS A 168 -17.49 7.31 -10.08
N LEU A 169 -18.31 6.39 -9.55
CA LEU A 169 -19.56 6.74 -8.86
C LEU A 169 -19.30 7.53 -7.58
N GLN A 170 -18.25 7.18 -6.83
CA GLN A 170 -17.86 7.93 -5.63
C GLN A 170 -17.45 9.37 -5.97
N PHE A 171 -16.64 9.57 -7.02
CA PHE A 171 -16.31 10.93 -7.46
C PHE A 171 -17.54 11.71 -7.91
N SER A 172 -18.45 11.08 -8.65
CA SER A 172 -19.69 11.73 -9.10
C SER A 172 -20.60 12.16 -7.94
N THR A 173 -20.55 11.45 -6.82
CA THR A 173 -21.33 11.74 -5.60
C THR A 173 -20.71 12.86 -4.75
N ILE A 174 -19.39 13.07 -4.84
CA ILE A 174 -18.67 14.08 -4.04
C ILE A 174 -18.77 15.48 -4.67
N TYR A 175 -18.98 15.58 -5.98
CA TYR A 175 -19.06 16.85 -6.74
C TYR A 175 -20.50 17.30 -7.10
N LEU A 176 -21.54 16.63 -6.57
CA LEU A 176 -22.97 16.99 -6.69
C LEU A 176 -23.56 17.31 -5.32
#